data_AF-A0AAU7LFX6-F1
#
_entry.id   AF-A0AAU7LFX6-F1
#
_cell.length_a   1.000
_cell.length_b   1.000
_cell.length_c   1.000
_cell.angle_alpha   90.00
_cell.angle_beta   90.00
_cell.angle_gamma   90.00
#
_symmetry.space_group_name_H-M   'P 1'
#
loop_
_entity.id
_entity.type
_entity.pdbx_description
1 polymer ?
#
loop_
_entity_poly.entity_id
_entity_poly.type
_entity_poly.pdbx_seq_one_letter_code
_entity_poly.pdbx_strand_id
1 'polypeptide(L)'
;MPTPYRRFLDHLAARGWTVTAPTAATAPPAFAGAYAPFSAMFDALSNAAGTRWFLSARDYAGDAGDDFPWDALRQISLDAALDAVERQAVQAFWTRHAPIYLSVDGDYEFLAIDRESGRIVHGVEPEFEDTTPVAASLDALFLDMMAGGATAALLGPPADPGAAPAGVEEIALRPCTHDAVAAREGWLDCAQADGGRLRLVLPTEDAREAATLLARARVIAQSLAARRDAALRFLWQAGRQAGDPEQAPAAFMEGFAPSDLVVAPDGGYVLHLAPRDATWFMAGYWPSVRFTDGDAPAGWTCEA
;
A
#
# COMPACT_ATOMS: atom_id res chain seq x y z
N MET A 1 -22.77 -6.80 -28.89
CA MET A 1 -22.81 -7.09 -27.44
C MET A 1 -21.40 -6.86 -26.91
N PRO A 2 -21.19 -6.09 -25.83
CA PRO A 2 -19.85 -5.95 -25.24
C PRO A 2 -19.37 -7.32 -24.75
N THR A 3 -18.06 -7.58 -24.84
CA THR A 3 -17.42 -8.75 -24.22
C THR A 3 -17.65 -8.72 -22.70
N PRO A 4 -17.66 -9.88 -22.01
CA PRO A 4 -17.85 -9.94 -20.55
C PRO A 4 -16.89 -9.02 -19.79
N TYR A 5 -15.66 -8.91 -20.29
CA TYR A 5 -14.62 -8.02 -19.76
C TYR A 5 -14.97 -6.54 -19.84
N ARG A 6 -15.56 -6.08 -20.96
CA ARG A 6 -15.98 -4.69 -21.07
C ARG A 6 -17.10 -4.36 -20.09
N ARG A 7 -18.05 -5.29 -19.89
CA ARG A 7 -19.12 -5.13 -18.90
C ARG A 7 -18.56 -5.03 -17.48
N PHE A 8 -17.53 -5.81 -17.16
CA PHE A 8 -16.87 -5.74 -15.86
C PHE A 8 -16.18 -4.39 -15.64
N LEU A 9 -15.45 -3.87 -16.64
CA LEU A 9 -14.87 -2.51 -16.55
C LEU A 9 -15.93 -1.42 -16.37
N ASP A 10 -17.02 -1.49 -17.13
CA ASP A 10 -18.13 -0.54 -17.02
C ASP A 10 -18.78 -0.64 -15.62
N HIS A 11 -18.89 -1.85 -15.06
CA HIS A 11 -19.37 -2.08 -13.69
C HIS A 11 -18.44 -1.47 -12.63
N LEU A 12 -17.13 -1.66 -12.75
CA LEU A 12 -16.15 -1.05 -11.85
C LEU A 12 -16.18 0.48 -11.94
N ALA A 13 -16.21 1.04 -13.15
CA ALA A 13 -16.33 2.49 -13.35
C ALA A 13 -17.60 3.05 -12.69
N ALA A 14 -18.74 2.35 -12.82
CA ALA A 14 -19.98 2.74 -12.15
C ALA A 14 -19.91 2.66 -10.61
N ARG A 15 -18.99 1.87 -10.06
CA ARG A 15 -18.70 1.79 -8.62
C ARG A 15 -17.68 2.82 -8.13
N GLY A 16 -17.18 3.69 -9.02
CA GLY A 16 -16.19 4.71 -8.69
C GLY A 16 -14.74 4.23 -8.78
N TRP A 17 -14.47 3.11 -9.47
CA TRP A 17 -13.10 2.72 -9.79
C TRP A 17 -12.53 3.59 -10.91
N THR A 18 -11.24 3.89 -10.81
CA THR A 18 -10.48 4.55 -11.88
C THR A 18 -10.15 3.52 -12.94
N VAL A 19 -10.51 3.82 -14.19
CA VAL A 19 -10.16 3.01 -15.37
C VAL A 19 -9.44 3.89 -16.37
N THR A 20 -8.14 3.66 -16.53
CA THR A 20 -7.31 4.35 -17.52
C THR A 20 -7.18 3.48 -18.77
N ALA A 21 -7.62 3.99 -19.91
CA ALA A 21 -7.50 3.26 -21.18
C ALA A 21 -6.02 3.14 -21.62
N PRO A 22 -5.65 2.08 -22.36
CA PRO A 22 -4.29 1.91 -22.85
C PRO A 22 -3.88 3.06 -23.77
N THR A 23 -2.73 3.64 -23.48
CA THR A 23 -2.10 4.69 -24.30
C THR A 23 -1.32 4.11 -25.49
N ALA A 24 -0.82 2.88 -25.33
CA ALA A 24 -0.15 2.10 -26.36
C ALA A 24 -0.49 0.62 -26.17
N ALA A 25 -0.30 -0.18 -27.23
CA ALA A 25 -0.47 -1.62 -27.14
C ALA A 25 0.72 -2.24 -26.40
N THR A 26 0.50 -2.64 -25.14
CA THR A 26 1.44 -3.46 -24.37
C THR A 26 1.03 -4.92 -24.46
N ALA A 27 1.91 -5.77 -24.98
CA ALA A 27 1.64 -7.20 -25.01
C ALA A 27 1.77 -7.76 -23.58
N PRO A 28 0.74 -8.41 -23.03
CA PRO A 28 0.85 -9.06 -21.74
C PRO A 28 1.89 -10.19 -21.82
N PRO A 29 2.59 -10.48 -20.72
CA PRO A 29 3.55 -11.57 -20.70
C PRO A 29 2.84 -12.91 -20.94
N ALA A 30 3.56 -13.87 -21.53
CA ALA A 30 3.03 -15.21 -21.78
C ALA A 30 2.48 -15.88 -20.51
N PHE A 31 3.03 -15.52 -19.35
CA PHE A 31 2.63 -16.07 -18.06
C PHE A 31 1.27 -15.57 -17.54
N ALA A 32 0.70 -14.51 -18.13
CA ALA A 32 -0.63 -14.02 -17.78
C ALA A 32 -1.75 -14.99 -18.22
N GLY A 33 -1.45 -15.95 -19.12
CA GLY A 33 -2.38 -17.02 -19.49
C GLY A 33 -3.76 -16.49 -19.92
N ALA A 34 -4.83 -17.03 -19.34
CA ALA A 34 -6.20 -16.63 -19.67
C ALA A 34 -6.56 -15.18 -19.24
N TYR A 35 -5.74 -14.55 -18.40
CA TYR A 35 -5.93 -13.16 -17.96
C TYR A 35 -5.42 -12.14 -18.99
N ALA A 36 -4.52 -12.54 -19.88
CA ALA A 36 -3.88 -11.68 -20.89
C ALA A 36 -4.86 -10.77 -21.68
N PRO A 37 -6.03 -11.24 -22.17
CA PRO A 37 -6.91 -10.36 -22.93
C PRO A 37 -7.57 -9.27 -22.07
N PHE A 38 -7.76 -9.51 -20.77
CA PHE A 38 -8.32 -8.52 -19.84
C PHE A 38 -7.28 -7.48 -19.44
N SER A 39 -6.06 -7.93 -19.08
CA SER A 39 -4.99 -7.03 -18.64
C SER A 39 -4.53 -6.03 -19.70
N ALA A 40 -4.77 -6.32 -20.99
CA ALA A 40 -4.49 -5.42 -22.11
C ALA A 40 -5.58 -4.35 -22.35
N MET A 41 -6.68 -4.35 -21.59
CA MET A 41 -7.80 -3.42 -21.80
C MET A 41 -7.68 -2.10 -21.03
N PHE A 42 -6.68 -1.96 -20.17
CA PHE A 42 -6.43 -0.78 -19.34
C PHE A 42 -4.92 -0.64 -19.05
N ASP A 43 -4.47 0.60 -18.84
CA ASP A 43 -3.13 0.89 -18.30
C ASP A 43 -3.16 0.99 -16.76
N ALA A 44 -4.31 1.31 -16.17
CA ALA A 44 -4.53 1.29 -14.72
C ALA A 44 -5.99 0.99 -14.39
N LEU A 45 -6.22 0.16 -13.39
CA LEU A 45 -7.55 -0.21 -12.89
C LEU A 45 -7.53 -0.37 -11.37
N SER A 46 -7.95 0.67 -10.65
CA SER A 46 -7.87 0.72 -9.20
C SER A 46 -9.12 1.31 -8.56
N ASN A 47 -9.36 0.99 -7.28
CA ASN A 47 -10.38 1.69 -6.50
C ASN A 47 -9.99 3.17 -6.29
N ALA A 48 -10.94 3.99 -5.86
CA ALA A 48 -10.71 5.43 -5.63
C ALA A 48 -9.57 5.72 -4.64
N ALA A 49 -9.36 4.84 -3.65
CA ALA A 49 -8.30 4.99 -2.66
C ALA A 49 -6.91 4.56 -3.16
N GLY A 50 -6.81 3.90 -4.31
CA GLY A 50 -5.56 3.32 -4.81
C GLY A 50 -5.02 2.18 -3.94
N THR A 51 -5.86 1.55 -3.11
CA THR A 51 -5.49 0.46 -2.19
C THR A 51 -5.82 -0.92 -2.74
N ARG A 52 -6.57 -0.99 -3.84
CA ARG A 52 -6.99 -2.23 -4.50
C ARG A 52 -6.92 -2.05 -6.01
N TRP A 53 -6.27 -2.95 -6.73
CA TRP A 53 -6.11 -2.83 -8.18
C TRP A 53 -6.00 -4.17 -8.89
N PHE A 54 -6.39 -4.17 -10.15
CA PHE A 54 -6.15 -5.26 -11.08
C PHE A 54 -4.88 -4.98 -11.86
N LEU A 55 -4.08 -6.03 -12.09
CA LEU A 55 -2.80 -5.90 -12.79
C LEU A 55 -3.02 -5.75 -14.30
N SER A 56 -2.36 -4.77 -14.88
CA SER A 56 -2.37 -4.47 -16.31
C SER A 56 -1.24 -5.20 -17.05
N ALA A 57 -1.28 -5.20 -18.39
CA ALA A 57 -0.16 -5.66 -19.20
C ALA A 57 1.11 -4.81 -18.97
N ARG A 58 0.95 -3.52 -18.63
CA ARG A 58 2.04 -2.59 -18.33
C ARG A 58 2.72 -2.93 -17.00
N ASP A 59 1.94 -3.30 -15.98
CA ASP A 59 2.46 -3.64 -14.65
C ASP A 59 3.38 -4.86 -14.74
N TYR A 60 2.99 -5.87 -15.53
CA TYR A 60 3.83 -7.03 -15.76
C TYR A 60 5.11 -6.76 -16.55
N ALA A 61 5.12 -5.72 -17.39
CA ALA A 61 6.30 -5.36 -18.18
C ALA A 61 7.41 -4.74 -17.33
N GLY A 62 7.09 -4.27 -16.11
CA GLY A 62 8.04 -3.60 -15.22
C GLY A 62 8.42 -2.18 -15.68
N ASP A 63 7.65 -1.60 -16.60
CA ASP A 63 7.90 -0.28 -17.21
C ASP A 63 7.38 0.90 -16.36
N ALA A 64 6.83 0.62 -15.18
CA ALA A 64 6.39 1.61 -14.23
C ALA A 64 7.23 1.43 -12.96
N GLY A 65 7.80 2.53 -12.44
CA GLY A 65 8.43 2.55 -11.12
C GLY A 65 7.37 2.42 -10.02
N ASP A 66 6.64 1.31 -10.04
CA ASP A 66 5.57 1.00 -9.12
C ASP A 66 6.19 0.63 -7.77
N ASP A 67 5.75 1.32 -6.72
CA ASP A 67 6.19 1.06 -5.34
C ASP A 67 5.77 -0.35 -4.86
N PHE A 68 4.80 -0.97 -5.54
CA PHE A 68 4.34 -2.34 -5.29
C PHE A 68 4.21 -3.12 -6.61
N PRO A 69 5.32 -3.68 -7.13
CA PRO A 69 5.33 -4.35 -8.43
C PRO A 69 4.46 -5.62 -8.42
N TRP A 70 4.14 -6.13 -9.62
CA TRP A 70 3.27 -7.30 -9.79
C TRP A 70 3.75 -8.55 -9.03
N ASP A 71 5.05 -8.67 -8.77
CA ASP A 71 5.67 -9.79 -8.05
C ASP A 71 6.05 -9.45 -6.60
N ALA A 72 5.59 -8.33 -6.05
CA ALA A 72 5.94 -7.87 -4.71
C ALA A 72 5.67 -8.95 -3.64
N LEU A 73 4.51 -9.59 -3.66
CA LEU A 73 4.16 -10.64 -2.70
C LEU A 73 5.08 -11.86 -2.79
N ARG A 74 5.49 -12.23 -4.01
CA ARG A 74 6.50 -13.27 -4.20
C ARG A 74 7.83 -12.87 -3.56
N GLN A 75 8.26 -11.62 -3.73
CA GLN A 75 9.51 -11.16 -3.11
C GLN A 75 9.41 -11.20 -1.59
N ILE A 76 8.28 -10.77 -1.01
CA ILE A 76 8.03 -10.86 0.44
C ILE A 76 8.13 -12.32 0.91
N SER A 77 7.46 -13.27 0.25
CA SER A 77 7.58 -14.70 0.61
C SER A 77 9.01 -15.22 0.49
N LEU A 78 9.76 -14.80 -0.54
CA LEU A 78 11.15 -15.22 -0.73
C LEU A 78 12.09 -14.63 0.33
N ASP A 79 11.82 -13.42 0.80
CA ASP A 79 12.60 -12.77 1.85
C ASP A 79 12.29 -13.37 3.23
N ALA A 80 11.05 -13.83 3.44
CA ALA A 80 10.63 -14.52 4.66
C ALA A 80 11.12 -15.98 4.74
N ALA A 81 11.38 -16.63 3.60
CA ALA A 81 11.77 -18.03 3.55
C ALA A 81 13.07 -18.31 4.34
N LEU A 82 12.99 -19.26 5.28
CA LEU A 82 14.06 -19.60 6.23
C LEU A 82 15.10 -20.55 5.64
N ASP A 83 14.71 -21.37 4.66
CA ASP A 83 15.59 -22.34 4.03
C ASP A 83 15.34 -22.53 2.53
N ALA A 84 16.19 -23.34 1.90
CA ALA A 84 16.14 -23.61 0.46
C ALA A 84 14.89 -24.40 0.03
N VAL A 85 14.32 -25.22 0.91
CA VAL A 85 13.12 -26.02 0.63
C VAL A 85 11.90 -25.10 0.59
N GLU A 86 11.77 -24.21 1.57
CA GLU A 86 10.73 -23.19 1.61
C GLU A 86 10.85 -22.24 0.42
N ARG A 87 12.06 -21.75 0.13
CA ARG A 87 12.31 -20.90 -1.05
C ARG A 87 11.93 -21.59 -2.37
N GLN A 88 12.12 -22.90 -2.46
CA GLN A 88 11.71 -23.69 -3.62
C GLN A 88 10.18 -23.86 -3.69
N ALA A 89 9.51 -24.04 -2.56
CA ALA A 89 8.06 -24.12 -2.48
C ALA A 89 7.40 -22.80 -2.93
N VAL A 90 7.89 -21.67 -2.43
CA VAL A 90 7.47 -20.32 -2.84
C VAL A 90 7.66 -20.14 -4.36
N GLN A 91 8.84 -20.45 -4.89
CA GLN A 91 9.09 -20.37 -6.34
C GLN A 91 8.14 -21.26 -7.15
N ALA A 92 7.90 -22.49 -6.71
CA ALA A 92 6.99 -23.41 -7.39
C ALA A 92 5.56 -22.86 -7.40
N PHE A 93 5.09 -22.32 -6.27
CA PHE A 93 3.78 -21.71 -6.15
C PHE A 93 3.62 -20.52 -7.13
N TRP A 94 4.52 -19.54 -7.10
CA TRP A 94 4.44 -18.35 -7.95
C TRP A 94 4.79 -18.61 -9.42
N THR A 95 5.42 -19.76 -9.74
CA THR A 95 5.56 -20.23 -11.12
C THR A 95 4.23 -20.73 -11.68
N ARG A 96 3.43 -21.38 -10.82
CA ARG A 96 2.10 -21.91 -11.16
C ARG A 96 1.01 -20.83 -11.13
N HIS A 97 1.10 -19.87 -10.22
CA HIS A 97 0.08 -18.86 -9.99
C HIS A 97 0.53 -17.50 -10.51
N ALA A 98 -0.26 -16.89 -11.41
CA ALA A 98 -0.04 -15.50 -11.83
C ALA A 98 -0.98 -14.57 -11.03
N PRO A 99 -0.46 -13.64 -10.21
CA PRO A 99 -1.29 -12.60 -9.58
C PRO A 99 -2.02 -11.79 -10.65
N ILE A 100 -3.29 -11.48 -10.44
CA ILE A 100 -4.15 -10.67 -11.33
C ILE A 100 -4.77 -9.47 -10.63
N TYR A 101 -4.77 -9.48 -9.30
CA TYR A 101 -5.31 -8.45 -8.42
C TYR A 101 -4.47 -8.38 -7.15
N LEU A 102 -4.27 -7.17 -6.63
CA LEU A 102 -3.57 -6.91 -5.38
C LEU A 102 -4.39 -5.94 -4.52
N SER A 103 -4.26 -6.10 -3.21
CA SER A 103 -4.83 -5.22 -2.20
C SER A 103 -3.84 -5.00 -1.07
N VAL A 104 -3.76 -3.74 -0.64
CA VAL A 104 -3.04 -3.30 0.56
C VAL A 104 -4.01 -2.64 1.55
N ASP A 105 -5.31 -2.83 1.34
CA ASP A 105 -6.38 -2.28 2.18
C ASP A 105 -6.59 -3.15 3.42
N GLY A 106 -5.72 -2.97 4.41
CA GLY A 106 -5.62 -3.85 5.57
C GLY A 106 -4.52 -4.88 5.36
N ASP A 107 -4.85 -6.16 5.57
CA ASP A 107 -3.93 -7.27 5.33
C ASP A 107 -3.60 -7.37 3.83
N TYR A 108 -2.36 -7.69 3.50
CA TYR A 108 -1.99 -7.91 2.09
C TYR A 108 -2.71 -9.14 1.55
N GLU A 109 -3.43 -8.94 0.45
CA GLU A 109 -4.18 -10.01 -0.21
C GLU A 109 -4.10 -9.90 -1.73
N PHE A 110 -4.31 -11.03 -2.41
CA PHE A 110 -4.26 -11.10 -3.86
C PHE A 110 -5.26 -12.10 -4.43
N LEU A 111 -5.61 -11.90 -5.70
CA LEU A 111 -6.13 -13.00 -6.52
C LEU A 111 -5.07 -13.43 -7.51
N ALA A 112 -4.95 -14.73 -7.72
CA ALA A 112 -4.12 -15.29 -8.77
C ALA A 112 -4.88 -16.29 -9.62
N ILE A 113 -4.49 -16.38 -10.89
CA ILE A 113 -4.91 -17.46 -11.78
C ILE A 113 -3.92 -18.63 -11.66
N ASP A 114 -4.44 -19.81 -11.33
CA ASP A 114 -3.71 -21.07 -11.49
C ASP A 114 -3.55 -21.37 -12.99
N ARG A 115 -2.32 -21.35 -13.48
CA ARG A 115 -2.00 -21.49 -14.91
C ARG A 115 -2.31 -22.86 -15.48
N GLU A 116 -2.40 -23.89 -14.64
CA GLU A 116 -2.74 -25.23 -15.11
C GLU A 116 -4.26 -25.46 -15.16
N SER A 117 -4.98 -25.02 -14.12
CA SER A 117 -6.42 -25.29 -14.02
C SER A 117 -7.31 -24.15 -14.53
N GLY A 118 -6.77 -22.94 -14.65
CA GLY A 118 -7.52 -21.71 -14.97
C GLY A 118 -8.37 -21.18 -13.81
N ARG A 119 -8.32 -21.82 -12.63
CA ARG A 119 -9.07 -21.39 -11.44
C ARG A 119 -8.48 -20.13 -10.85
N ILE A 120 -9.33 -19.36 -10.16
CA ILE A 120 -8.91 -18.20 -9.39
C ILE A 120 -8.80 -18.61 -7.93
N VAL A 121 -7.65 -18.30 -7.34
CA VAL A 121 -7.35 -18.49 -5.93
C VAL A 121 -7.17 -17.14 -5.25
N HIS A 122 -7.52 -17.08 -3.97
CA HIS A 122 -7.34 -15.92 -3.09
C HIS A 122 -6.33 -16.31 -2.00
N GLY A 123 -5.33 -15.46 -1.79
CA GLY A 123 -4.35 -15.61 -0.73
C GLY A 123 -4.23 -14.31 0.06
N VAL A 124 -3.89 -14.45 1.34
CA VAL A 124 -3.77 -13.35 2.31
C VAL A 124 -2.51 -13.60 3.13
N GLU A 125 -1.85 -12.54 3.60
CA GLU A 125 -0.76 -12.68 4.57
C GLU A 125 -1.24 -13.35 5.89
N PRO A 126 -0.33 -13.92 6.71
CA PRO A 126 1.12 -14.02 6.52
C PRO A 126 1.57 -15.11 5.54
N GLU A 127 0.73 -16.11 5.27
CA GLU A 127 1.06 -17.28 4.44
C GLU A 127 0.38 -17.17 3.07
N PHE A 128 0.97 -16.37 2.17
CA PHE A 128 0.37 -16.09 0.85
C PHE A 128 0.09 -17.35 0.02
N GLU A 129 0.92 -18.37 0.16
CA GLU A 129 0.83 -19.64 -0.55
C GLU A 129 -0.32 -20.54 -0.05
N ASP A 130 -0.88 -20.29 1.13
CA ASP A 130 -2.05 -20.99 1.67
C ASP A 130 -3.35 -20.39 1.12
N THR A 131 -3.65 -20.73 -0.14
CA THR A 131 -4.74 -20.11 -0.89
C THR A 131 -6.06 -20.87 -0.87
N THR A 132 -7.17 -20.13 -0.97
CA THR A 132 -8.51 -20.68 -1.14
C THR A 132 -9.02 -20.49 -2.58
N PRO A 133 -9.55 -21.51 -3.27
CA PRO A 133 -10.19 -21.34 -4.56
C PRO A 133 -11.49 -20.52 -4.43
N VAL A 134 -11.61 -19.44 -5.20
CA VAL A 134 -12.77 -18.53 -5.15
C VAL A 134 -13.61 -18.52 -6.43
N ALA A 135 -13.03 -18.91 -7.58
CA ALA A 135 -13.77 -19.05 -8.82
C ALA A 135 -13.19 -20.13 -9.74
N ALA A 136 -14.05 -20.74 -10.56
CA ALA A 136 -13.64 -21.76 -11.53
C ALA A 136 -12.90 -21.17 -12.75
N SER A 137 -13.08 -19.88 -13.03
CA SER A 137 -12.47 -19.14 -14.15
C SER A 137 -12.56 -17.64 -13.92
N LEU A 138 -11.85 -16.86 -14.75
CA LEU A 138 -11.92 -15.40 -14.74
C LEU A 138 -13.34 -14.88 -15.05
N ASP A 139 -14.03 -15.50 -16.00
CA ASP A 139 -15.42 -15.14 -16.33
C ASP A 139 -16.35 -15.39 -15.13
N ALA A 140 -16.19 -16.53 -14.44
CA ALA A 140 -16.98 -16.85 -13.26
C ALA A 140 -16.73 -15.86 -12.11
N LEU A 141 -15.47 -15.46 -11.91
CA LEU A 141 -15.09 -14.42 -10.95
C LEU A 141 -15.80 -13.11 -11.24
N PHE A 142 -15.70 -12.59 -12.47
CA PHE A 142 -16.29 -11.30 -12.82
C PHE A 142 -17.82 -11.33 -12.76
N LEU A 143 -18.44 -12.44 -13.15
CA LEU A 143 -19.88 -12.62 -13.02
C LEU A 143 -20.32 -12.61 -11.54
N ASP A 144 -19.60 -13.30 -10.66
CA ASP A 144 -19.88 -13.30 -9.22
C ASP A 144 -19.73 -11.89 -8.62
N MET A 145 -18.62 -11.21 -8.93
CA MET A 145 -18.37 -9.83 -8.49
C MET A 145 -19.47 -8.85 -8.96
N MET A 146 -19.86 -8.91 -10.23
CA MET A 146 -20.93 -8.05 -10.77
C MET A 146 -22.30 -8.35 -10.16
N ALA A 147 -22.54 -9.61 -9.78
CA ALA A 147 -23.77 -10.04 -9.12
C ALA A 147 -23.80 -9.70 -7.62
N GLY A 148 -22.72 -9.17 -7.05
CA GLY A 148 -22.62 -8.92 -5.61
C GLY A 148 -22.45 -10.20 -4.78
N GLY A 149 -21.84 -11.24 -5.37
CA GLY A 149 -21.52 -12.49 -4.69
C GLY A 149 -20.39 -12.36 -3.67
N ALA A 150 -19.88 -13.48 -3.17
CA ALA A 150 -18.89 -13.50 -2.10
C ALA A 150 -17.60 -12.76 -2.49
N THR A 151 -17.18 -12.85 -3.75
CA THR A 151 -15.96 -12.19 -4.24
C THR A 151 -16.14 -10.69 -4.45
N ALA A 152 -17.36 -10.15 -4.41
CA ALA A 152 -17.61 -8.72 -4.53
C ALA A 152 -17.04 -7.91 -3.34
N ALA A 153 -16.82 -8.55 -2.19
CA ALA A 153 -16.17 -7.92 -1.03
C ALA A 153 -14.75 -7.41 -1.35
N LEU A 154 -14.06 -8.08 -2.28
CA LEU A 154 -12.73 -7.67 -2.76
C LEU A 154 -12.80 -6.35 -3.53
N LEU A 155 -13.94 -5.98 -4.10
CA LEU A 155 -14.10 -4.69 -4.78
C LEU A 155 -14.27 -3.50 -3.81
N GLY A 156 -14.41 -3.77 -2.51
CA GLY A 156 -14.71 -2.78 -1.48
C GLY A 156 -16.15 -2.28 -1.57
N PRO A 157 -16.59 -1.39 -0.66
CA PRO A 157 -17.89 -0.75 -0.79
C PRO A 157 -17.97 0.07 -2.08
N PRO A 158 -19.12 0.11 -2.78
CA PRO A 158 -19.28 1.04 -3.91
C PRO A 158 -19.15 2.48 -3.41
N ALA A 159 -18.58 3.36 -4.23
CA ALA A 159 -18.57 4.78 -3.93
C ALA A 159 -20.02 5.27 -3.77
N ASP A 160 -20.31 6.04 -2.70
CA ASP A 160 -21.64 6.59 -2.45
C ASP A 160 -21.99 7.61 -3.55
N PRO A 161 -23.09 7.43 -4.32
CA PRO A 161 -23.47 8.34 -5.41
C PRO A 161 -23.94 9.72 -4.93
N GLY A 162 -24.22 9.87 -3.63
CA GLY A 162 -24.52 11.14 -2.96
C GLY A 162 -23.34 11.72 -2.16
N ALA A 163 -22.29 10.92 -1.92
CA ALA A 163 -20.99 11.52 -1.72
C ALA A 163 -20.63 12.17 -3.07
N ALA A 164 -20.07 13.37 -3.03
CA ALA A 164 -19.23 13.81 -4.14
C ALA A 164 -18.34 12.62 -4.54
N PRO A 165 -17.89 12.49 -5.82
CA PRO A 165 -16.83 11.53 -6.09
C PRO A 165 -15.84 11.69 -4.94
N ALA A 166 -15.33 10.60 -4.38
CA ALA A 166 -14.03 10.69 -3.75
C ALA A 166 -13.04 11.02 -4.89
N GLY A 167 -13.23 12.14 -5.61
CA GLY A 167 -12.20 13.12 -5.73
C GLY A 167 -11.63 13.14 -4.36
N VAL A 168 -10.44 12.53 -4.27
CA VAL A 168 -9.36 12.95 -3.42
C VAL A 168 -9.96 13.89 -2.40
N GLU A 169 -10.43 13.39 -1.24
CA GLU A 169 -10.90 14.32 -0.21
C GLU A 169 -9.74 15.31 -0.13
N GLU A 170 -9.96 16.52 -0.65
CA GLU A 170 -8.85 17.35 -1.08
C GLU A 170 -8.28 17.75 0.25
N ILE A 171 -7.20 17.07 0.65
CA ILE A 171 -6.66 17.19 2.00
C ILE A 171 -6.47 18.68 2.14
N ALA A 172 -7.29 19.28 2.99
CA ALA A 172 -7.47 20.71 2.99
C ALA A 172 -6.19 21.29 3.57
N LEU A 173 -5.23 21.56 2.68
CA LEU A 173 -3.90 22.00 3.05
C LEU A 173 -4.00 23.44 3.49
N ARG A 174 -3.91 23.65 4.80
CA ARG A 174 -3.95 24.97 5.42
C ARG A 174 -2.54 25.50 5.55
N PRO A 175 -2.29 26.78 5.22
CA PRO A 175 -1.02 27.41 5.54
C PRO A 175 -0.76 27.31 7.05
N CYS A 176 0.46 26.91 7.42
CA CYS A 176 0.94 26.86 8.78
C CYS A 176 2.42 27.30 8.83
N THR A 177 2.97 27.33 10.05
CA THR A 177 4.41 27.51 10.25
C THR A 177 4.93 26.28 10.97
N HIS A 178 5.94 25.64 10.41
CA HIS A 178 6.62 24.49 11.00
C HIS A 178 8.11 24.81 11.05
N ASP A 179 8.71 24.73 12.25
CA ASP A 179 10.12 25.07 12.50
C ASP A 179 10.54 26.44 11.94
N ALA A 180 9.67 27.44 12.10
CA ALA A 180 9.82 28.81 11.56
C ALA A 180 9.86 28.90 10.02
N VAL A 181 9.50 27.83 9.31
CA VAL A 181 9.35 27.80 7.85
C VAL A 181 7.87 27.81 7.48
N ALA A 182 7.53 28.55 6.41
CA ALA A 182 6.19 28.54 5.86
C ALA A 182 5.88 27.16 5.26
N ALA A 183 4.78 26.57 5.71
CA ALA A 183 4.40 25.22 5.36
C ALA A 183 2.89 25.14 5.10
N ARG A 184 2.46 23.96 4.68
CA ARG A 184 1.06 23.59 4.59
C ARG A 184 0.84 22.34 5.42
N GLU A 185 -0.23 22.32 6.20
CA GLU A 185 -0.62 21.14 6.96
C GLU A 185 -1.97 20.59 6.52
N GLY A 186 -2.11 19.28 6.67
CA GLY A 186 -3.34 18.55 6.40
C GLY A 186 -3.43 17.31 7.28
N TRP A 187 -4.48 16.53 7.09
CA TRP A 187 -4.69 15.29 7.84
C TRP A 187 -5.08 14.17 6.89
N LEU A 188 -4.54 12.99 7.17
CA LEU A 188 -4.95 11.73 6.59
C LEU A 188 -5.65 10.89 7.65
N ASP A 189 -6.79 10.32 7.31
CA ASP A 189 -7.35 9.26 8.14
C ASP A 189 -6.46 8.02 8.00
N CYS A 190 -5.95 7.53 9.12
CA CYS A 190 -4.97 6.45 9.18
C CYS A 190 -5.12 5.72 10.52
N ALA A 191 -5.71 4.53 10.52
CA ALA A 191 -5.98 3.76 11.73
C ALA A 191 -4.71 3.41 12.53
N GLN A 192 -3.56 3.38 11.86
CA GLN A 192 -2.26 3.11 12.43
C GLN A 192 -1.65 4.33 13.16
N ALA A 193 -2.16 5.54 12.88
CA ALA A 193 -1.72 6.77 13.51
C ALA A 193 -2.41 7.00 14.87
N ASP A 194 -1.80 7.84 15.69
CA ASP A 194 -2.36 8.27 16.96
C ASP A 194 -3.73 8.93 16.74
N GLY A 195 -4.72 8.50 17.53
CA GLY A 195 -6.10 8.96 17.35
C GLY A 195 -6.73 8.62 15.98
N GLY A 196 -6.14 7.73 15.19
CA GLY A 196 -6.65 7.33 13.88
C GLY A 196 -6.45 8.36 12.76
N ARG A 197 -5.65 9.41 12.99
CA ARG A 197 -5.38 10.45 11.98
C ARG A 197 -3.91 10.85 12.00
N LEU A 198 -3.27 10.85 10.84
CA LEU A 198 -1.90 11.29 10.65
C LEU A 198 -1.89 12.76 10.21
N ARG A 199 -1.19 13.62 10.95
CA ARG A 199 -0.95 15.01 10.52
C ARG A 199 0.15 15.03 9.46
N LEU A 200 -0.11 15.73 8.36
CA LEU A 200 0.85 15.96 7.30
C LEU A 200 1.38 17.38 7.40
N VAL A 201 2.69 17.55 7.21
CA VAL A 201 3.32 18.86 7.09
C VAL A 201 4.18 18.88 5.84
N LEU A 202 3.90 19.83 4.95
CA LEU A 202 4.55 20.01 3.66
C LEU A 202 5.25 21.38 3.69
N PRO A 203 6.59 21.47 3.76
CA PRO A 203 7.34 22.70 3.93
C PRO A 203 7.44 23.51 2.62
N THR A 204 6.28 23.86 2.05
CA THR A 204 6.17 24.69 0.85
C THR A 204 4.88 25.52 0.87
N GLU A 205 4.95 26.74 0.33
CA GLU A 205 3.78 27.58 0.08
C GLU A 205 3.18 27.34 -1.32
N ASP A 206 3.99 26.80 -2.24
CA ASP A 206 3.61 26.54 -3.63
C ASP A 206 2.59 25.39 -3.69
N ALA A 207 1.41 25.65 -4.26
CA ALA A 207 0.33 24.70 -4.32
C ALA A 207 0.63 23.48 -5.22
N ARG A 208 1.44 23.66 -6.27
CA ARG A 208 1.83 22.58 -7.17
C ARG A 208 2.88 21.69 -6.52
N GLU A 209 3.87 22.27 -5.86
CA GLU A 209 4.86 21.50 -5.08
C GLU A 209 4.16 20.76 -3.93
N ALA A 210 3.23 21.42 -3.23
CA ALA A 210 2.44 20.80 -2.18
C ALA A 210 1.64 19.59 -2.68
N ALA A 211 1.09 19.64 -3.90
CA ALA A 211 0.41 18.48 -4.49
C ALA A 211 1.35 17.29 -4.72
N THR A 212 2.60 17.54 -5.15
CA THR A 212 3.63 16.50 -5.31
C THR A 212 4.01 15.89 -3.95
N LEU A 213 4.26 16.74 -2.94
CA LEU A 213 4.61 16.27 -1.59
C LEU A 213 3.46 15.50 -0.95
N LEU A 214 2.21 15.93 -1.20
CA LEU A 214 1.02 15.23 -0.74
C LEU A 214 0.88 13.84 -1.37
N ALA A 215 1.21 13.70 -2.66
CA ALA A 215 1.25 12.39 -3.32
C ALA A 215 2.30 11.47 -2.67
N ARG A 216 3.52 11.99 -2.39
CA ARG A 216 4.55 11.24 -1.67
C ARG A 216 4.13 10.87 -0.24
N ALA A 217 3.47 11.80 0.48
CA ALA A 217 2.95 11.55 1.82
C ALA A 217 1.95 10.38 1.86
N ARG A 218 1.10 10.26 0.84
CA ARG A 218 0.15 9.14 0.71
C ARG A 218 0.84 7.81 0.49
N VAL A 219 1.86 7.77 -0.36
CA VAL A 219 2.68 6.56 -0.57
C VAL A 219 3.33 6.12 0.74
N ILE A 220 3.94 7.05 1.49
CA ILE A 220 4.55 6.75 2.79
C ILE A 220 3.48 6.22 3.78
N ALA A 221 2.30 6.85 3.81
CA ALA A 221 1.21 6.47 4.70
C ALA A 221 0.64 5.07 4.41
N GLN A 222 0.67 4.59 3.16
CA GLN A 222 0.25 3.22 2.81
C GLN A 222 1.12 2.15 3.49
N SER A 223 2.41 2.44 3.71
CA SER A 223 3.35 1.54 4.40
C SER A 223 3.67 1.99 5.83
N LEU A 224 2.79 2.78 6.47
CA LEU A 224 3.11 3.46 7.73
C LEU A 224 3.45 2.50 8.88
N ALA A 225 2.83 1.32 8.93
CA ALA A 225 3.15 0.30 9.93
C ALA A 225 4.60 -0.18 9.80
N ALA A 226 5.04 -0.48 8.58
CA ALA A 226 6.43 -0.85 8.31
C ALA A 226 7.41 0.30 8.60
N ARG A 227 7.03 1.55 8.28
CA ARG A 227 7.86 2.73 8.60
C ARG A 227 7.99 2.96 10.10
N ARG A 228 6.89 2.83 10.85
CA ARG A 228 6.89 2.87 12.31
C ARG A 228 7.81 1.80 12.89
N ASP A 229 7.66 0.56 12.43
CA ASP A 229 8.46 -0.56 12.93
C ASP A 229 9.96 -0.37 12.65
N ALA A 230 10.32 0.13 11.46
CA ALA A 230 11.70 0.50 11.13
C ALA A 230 12.23 1.64 12.02
N ALA A 231 11.43 2.68 12.23
CA ALA A 231 11.77 3.81 13.11
C ALA A 231 12.03 3.34 14.56
N LEU A 232 11.16 2.48 15.10
CA LEU A 232 11.27 2.00 16.46
C LEU A 232 12.49 1.09 16.65
N ARG A 233 12.76 0.17 15.71
CA ARG A 233 13.99 -0.63 15.77
C ARG A 233 15.24 0.24 15.70
N PHE A 234 15.23 1.28 14.87
CA PHE A 234 16.32 2.25 14.78
C PHE A 234 16.53 3.01 16.10
N LEU A 235 15.46 3.54 16.69
CA LEU A 235 15.49 4.23 17.97
C LEU A 235 15.99 3.33 19.10
N TRP A 236 15.53 2.08 19.14
CA TRP A 236 16.00 1.10 20.11
C TRP A 236 17.51 0.94 20.02
N GLN A 237 18.05 0.70 18.82
CA GLN A 237 19.51 0.57 18.65
C GLN A 237 20.27 1.84 19.05
N ALA A 238 19.71 3.02 18.75
CA ALA A 238 20.34 4.29 19.09
C ALA A 238 20.38 4.56 20.60
N GLY A 239 19.36 4.13 21.34
CA GLY A 239 19.24 4.32 22.80
C GLY A 239 19.78 3.15 23.63
N ARG A 240 20.09 2.02 23.02
CA ARG A 240 20.47 0.77 23.69
C ARG A 240 21.72 0.93 24.56
N GLN A 241 21.68 0.40 25.77
CA GLN A 241 22.80 0.36 26.71
C GLN A 241 23.36 -1.06 26.90
N ALA A 242 24.52 -1.16 27.55
CA ALA A 242 25.12 -2.44 27.89
C ALA A 242 24.24 -3.22 28.87
N GLY A 243 23.78 -4.40 28.46
CA GLY A 243 22.84 -5.23 29.22
C GLY A 243 21.43 -5.26 28.63
N ASP A 244 21.12 -4.35 27.72
CA ASP A 244 19.83 -4.35 27.03
C ASP A 244 19.76 -5.43 25.94
N PRO A 245 18.56 -6.01 25.70
CA PRO A 245 18.30 -6.91 24.59
C PRO A 245 18.78 -6.36 23.24
N GLU A 246 19.30 -7.24 22.40
CA GLU A 246 19.72 -6.87 21.04
C GLU A 246 18.53 -6.47 20.16
N GLN A 247 17.39 -7.14 20.32
CA GLN A 247 16.15 -6.78 19.65
C GLN A 247 15.27 -5.92 20.55
N ALA A 248 14.52 -5.00 19.94
CA ALA A 248 13.58 -4.16 20.66
C ALA A 248 12.50 -5.01 21.35
N PRO A 249 12.28 -4.85 22.67
CA PRO A 249 11.19 -5.53 23.36
C PRO A 249 9.81 -5.18 22.77
N ALA A 250 8.85 -6.10 22.82
CA ALA A 250 7.48 -5.84 22.34
C ALA A 250 6.85 -4.61 23.02
N ALA A 251 7.06 -4.44 24.33
CA ALA A 251 6.57 -3.28 25.09
C ALA A 251 7.15 -1.94 24.59
N PHE A 252 8.34 -1.94 23.99
CA PHE A 252 8.89 -0.75 23.33
C PHE A 252 8.21 -0.53 21.97
N MET A 253 8.07 -1.60 21.18
CA MET A 253 7.45 -1.56 19.85
C MET A 253 5.98 -1.11 19.87
N GLU A 254 5.26 -1.43 20.94
CA GLU A 254 3.84 -1.05 21.13
C GLU A 254 3.67 0.33 21.78
N GLY A 255 4.74 0.88 22.36
CA GLY A 255 4.71 2.09 23.19
C GLY A 255 4.50 3.40 22.43
N PHE A 256 4.45 3.36 21.10
CA PHE A 256 4.38 4.57 20.27
C PHE A 256 3.39 4.43 19.11
N ALA A 257 2.86 5.56 18.66
CA ALA A 257 2.04 5.66 17.46
C ALA A 257 2.53 6.81 16.56
N PRO A 258 2.56 6.64 15.22
CA PRO A 258 2.77 7.74 14.28
C PRO A 258 1.81 8.90 14.53
N SER A 259 2.29 10.14 14.56
CA SER A 259 1.47 11.33 14.84
C SER A 259 1.56 12.35 13.71
N ASP A 260 2.78 12.70 13.33
CA ASP A 260 3.07 13.67 12.27
C ASP A 260 4.02 13.07 11.23
N LEU A 261 3.79 13.42 9.97
CA LEU A 261 4.65 13.11 8.84
C LEU A 261 5.02 14.41 8.13
N VAL A 262 6.31 14.76 8.17
CA VAL A 262 6.86 15.94 7.49
C VAL A 262 7.58 15.46 6.23
N VAL A 263 7.10 15.84 5.05
CA VAL A 263 7.67 15.37 3.77
C VAL A 263 8.50 16.46 3.12
N ALA A 264 9.79 16.21 2.92
CA ALA A 264 10.71 17.18 2.34
C ALA A 264 10.73 17.10 0.80
N PRO A 265 11.08 18.22 0.11
CA PRO A 265 11.20 18.25 -1.35
C PRO A 265 12.25 17.33 -1.96
N ASP A 266 13.24 16.90 -1.17
CA ASP A 266 14.27 15.95 -1.60
C ASP A 266 13.80 14.48 -1.56
N GLY A 267 12.53 14.24 -1.21
CA GLY A 267 11.93 12.91 -1.12
C GLY A 267 12.11 12.23 0.23
N GLY A 268 12.98 12.77 1.10
CA GLY A 268 13.10 12.35 2.50
C GLY A 268 11.91 12.82 3.34
N TYR A 269 11.81 12.30 4.55
CA TYR A 269 10.73 12.67 5.46
C TYR A 269 11.10 12.49 6.92
N VAL A 270 10.33 13.09 7.80
CA VAL A 270 10.43 12.91 9.26
C VAL A 270 9.12 12.32 9.77
N LEU A 271 9.22 11.24 10.52
CA LEU A 271 8.10 10.60 11.19
C LEU A 271 8.15 10.88 12.68
N HIS A 272 7.14 11.58 13.19
CA HIS A 272 6.97 11.84 14.62
C HIS A 272 6.19 10.69 15.27
N LEU A 273 6.65 10.24 16.43
CA LEU A 273 6.08 9.10 17.13
C LEU A 273 5.58 9.55 18.51
N ALA A 274 4.26 9.66 18.66
CA ALA A 274 3.61 9.97 19.92
C ALA A 274 3.80 8.80 20.90
N PRO A 275 4.42 9.03 22.07
CA PRO A 275 4.48 8.03 23.14
C PRO A 275 3.08 7.82 23.73
N ARG A 276 2.70 6.56 23.98
CA ARG A 276 1.43 6.24 24.65
C ARG A 276 1.46 6.58 26.14
N ASP A 277 2.65 6.58 26.72
CA ASP A 277 2.91 6.93 28.11
C ASP A 277 4.36 7.42 28.27
N ALA A 278 4.73 7.76 29.51
CA ALA A 278 6.07 8.27 29.85
C ALA A 278 7.08 7.16 30.22
N THR A 279 6.85 5.90 29.79
CA THR A 279 7.75 4.78 30.12
C THR A 279 9.11 4.93 29.42
N TRP A 280 9.11 5.37 28.17
CA TRP A 280 10.29 5.39 27.31
C TRP A 280 10.84 6.79 27.05
N PHE A 281 9.99 7.81 27.09
CA PHE A 281 10.35 9.22 26.93
C PHE A 281 9.76 10.04 28.08
N MET A 282 10.43 11.14 28.42
CA MET A 282 9.93 12.07 29.42
C MET A 282 8.55 12.62 29.01
N ALA A 283 7.66 12.84 29.97
CA ALA A 283 6.35 13.42 29.67
C ALA A 283 6.51 14.76 28.94
N GLY A 284 5.82 14.90 27.81
CA GLY A 284 5.92 16.07 26.93
C GLY A 284 7.05 16.00 25.91
N TYR A 285 7.88 14.95 25.90
CA TYR A 285 8.90 14.73 24.88
C TYR A 285 8.53 13.55 23.99
N TRP A 286 8.84 13.65 22.71
CA TRP A 286 8.61 12.56 21.75
C TRP A 286 9.78 12.43 20.76
N PRO A 287 10.06 11.21 20.27
CA PRO A 287 11.04 11.03 19.21
C PRO A 287 10.46 11.38 17.84
N SER A 288 11.30 11.95 16.99
CA SER A 288 11.08 12.02 15.55
C SER A 288 12.24 11.33 14.82
N VAL A 289 11.93 10.57 13.78
CA VAL A 289 12.94 9.82 13.01
C VAL A 289 12.95 10.32 11.58
N ARG A 290 14.13 10.68 11.10
CA ARG A 290 14.38 11.09 9.72
C ARG A 290 14.63 9.88 8.85
N PHE A 291 13.97 9.85 7.71
CA PHE A 291 14.09 8.86 6.66
C PHE A 291 14.67 9.49 5.38
N THR A 292 15.44 8.70 4.64
CA THR A 292 15.86 9.05 3.28
C THR A 292 14.71 8.90 2.29
N ASP A 293 14.94 9.33 1.04
CA ASP A 293 14.03 9.09 -0.09
C ASP A 293 13.76 7.59 -0.32
N GLY A 294 14.78 6.74 -0.14
CA GLY A 294 14.70 5.27 -0.16
C GLY A 294 14.15 4.63 1.12
N ASP A 295 13.44 5.38 1.97
CA ASP A 295 12.71 4.86 3.13
C ASP A 295 13.57 4.18 4.22
N ALA A 296 14.86 4.52 4.30
CA ALA A 296 15.75 4.05 5.35
C ALA A 296 15.87 5.09 6.49
N PRO A 297 15.77 4.68 7.78
CA PRO A 297 16.06 5.57 8.89
C PRO A 297 17.52 6.07 8.84
N ALA A 298 17.70 7.39 8.93
CA ALA A 298 19.00 8.06 8.79
C ALA A 298 19.43 8.85 10.04
N GLY A 299 18.49 9.16 10.94
CA GLY A 299 18.76 9.90 12.16
C GLY A 299 17.50 10.10 12.98
N TRP A 300 17.65 10.59 14.21
CA TRP A 300 16.53 10.89 15.08
C TRP A 300 16.80 12.12 15.95
N THR A 301 15.73 12.80 16.35
CA THR A 301 15.76 13.88 17.34
C THR A 301 14.70 13.64 18.41
N CYS A 302 14.90 14.23 19.58
CA CYS A 302 13.89 14.29 20.63
C CYS A 302 13.32 15.70 20.63
N GLU A 303 12.01 15.81 20.43
CA GLU A 303 11.26 17.06 20.40
C GLU A 303 10.48 17.27 21.70
N ALA A 304 9.99 18.50 21.94
CA ALA A 304 9.21 18.92 23.11
C ALA A 304 8.12 19.94 22.77
#